data_AF-A0A660UD71-F1
#
_entry.id   AF-A0A660UD71-F1
#
_cell.length_a   1.000
_cell.length_b   1.000
_cell.length_c   1.000
_cell.angle_alpha   90.00
_cell.angle_beta   90.00
_cell.angle_gamma   90.00
#
_symmetry.space_group_name_H-M   'P 1'
#
loop_
_entity.id
_entity.type
_entity.pdbx_description
1 polymer ?
#
loop_
_entity_poly.entity_id
_entity_poly.type
_entity_poly.pdbx_seq_one_letter_code
_entity_poly.pdbx_strand_id
1 'polypeptide(L)'
;LKTREELERIDTSLQVFLSAEIELADDRGTLECEHLEEMKEVLDFISAAPHCKHVLPRIPKGRDPIEYCHEMLVNAAKNPDIDLILHPWDAPRELLWSLEDLPEGYLREFAEAAAENGKCVEVSNCFSHLWVWRSEGLKESYGLLVKELLRARVKIVVGSDGHSLRGRYVEGYGMTPPTLCDTSWAVQLVKSCGGGDENVGYPRRGLQQGD
;
A
#
# COMPACT_ATOMS: atom_id res chain seq x y z
N LEU A 1 -21.59 -8.67 6.14
CA LEU A 1 -22.41 -9.90 5.96
C LEU A 1 -22.93 -10.05 4.54
N LYS A 2 -23.83 -9.19 4.03
CA LYS A 2 -24.39 -9.31 2.67
C LYS A 2 -23.36 -9.48 1.54
N THR A 3 -22.32 -8.63 1.50
CA THR A 3 -21.26 -8.72 0.48
C THR A 3 -20.49 -10.05 0.52
N ARG A 4 -20.26 -10.59 1.72
CA ARG A 4 -19.57 -11.89 1.89
C ARG A 4 -20.43 -13.03 1.34
N GLU A 5 -21.72 -13.04 1.66
CA GLU A 5 -22.67 -14.01 1.13
C GLU A 5 -22.82 -13.93 -0.40
N GLU A 6 -22.70 -12.74 -0.97
CA GLU A 6 -22.71 -12.54 -2.42
C GLU A 6 -21.45 -13.12 -3.07
N LEU A 7 -20.27 -12.91 -2.48
CA LEU A 7 -19.00 -13.47 -2.98
C LEU A 7 -19.00 -15.00 -2.99
N GLU A 8 -19.56 -15.63 -1.95
CA GLU A 8 -19.66 -17.09 -1.84
C GLU A 8 -20.57 -17.72 -2.91
N ARG A 9 -21.41 -16.92 -3.58
CA ARG A 9 -22.31 -17.38 -4.65
C ARG A 9 -21.78 -17.13 -6.05
N ILE A 10 -20.63 -16.46 -6.20
CA ILE A 10 -20.05 -16.20 -7.51
C ILE A 10 -19.41 -17.48 -8.04
N ASP A 11 -19.90 -17.97 -9.17
CA ASP A 11 -19.26 -19.05 -9.92
C ASP A 11 -18.10 -18.46 -10.74
N THR A 12 -16.88 -18.57 -10.20
CA THR A 12 -15.67 -18.06 -10.82
C THR A 12 -14.49 -18.97 -10.52
N SER A 13 -13.55 -19.07 -11.46
CA SER A 13 -12.25 -19.73 -11.24
C SER A 13 -11.24 -18.82 -10.52
N LEU A 14 -11.61 -17.56 -10.25
CA LEU A 14 -10.75 -16.58 -9.60
C LEU A 14 -10.88 -16.65 -8.08
N GLN A 15 -9.78 -16.46 -7.38
CA GLN A 15 -9.82 -16.21 -5.94
C GLN A 15 -10.22 -14.76 -5.70
N VAL A 16 -11.27 -14.54 -4.91
CA VAL A 16 -11.79 -13.22 -4.57
C VAL A 16 -11.69 -13.01 -3.07
N PHE A 17 -11.11 -11.89 -2.67
CA PHE A 17 -10.97 -11.48 -1.27
C PHE A 17 -11.81 -10.23 -1.00
N LEU A 18 -12.32 -10.13 0.21
CA LEU A 18 -12.99 -8.97 0.75
C LEU A 18 -12.08 -8.28 1.76
N SER A 19 -11.67 -7.05 1.44
CA SER A 19 -10.87 -6.20 2.33
C SER A 19 -11.49 -4.79 2.38
N ALA A 20 -11.00 -3.99 3.32
CA ALA A 20 -11.24 -2.56 3.39
C ALA A 20 -9.90 -1.83 3.45
N GLU A 21 -9.80 -0.74 2.71
CA GLU A 21 -8.76 0.27 2.86
C GLU A 21 -9.21 1.25 3.95
N ILE A 22 -8.47 1.27 5.06
CA ILE A 22 -8.76 2.10 6.23
C ILE A 22 -7.66 3.14 6.38
N GLU A 23 -8.05 4.38 6.70
CA GLU A 23 -7.09 5.46 6.88
C GLU A 23 -6.21 5.28 8.12
N LEU A 24 -4.94 5.65 7.99
CA LEU A 24 -4.04 5.87 9.11
C LEU A 24 -4.28 7.25 9.72
N ALA A 25 -4.63 7.27 11.01
CA ALA A 25 -5.06 8.48 11.71
C ALA A 25 -3.89 9.33 12.20
N ASP A 26 -2.80 8.71 12.65
CA ASP A 26 -1.69 9.37 13.35
C ASP A 26 -0.33 8.64 13.23
N ASP A 27 0.72 9.25 13.78
CA ASP A 27 2.08 8.72 13.86
C ASP A 27 2.21 7.43 14.69
N ARG A 28 1.16 7.01 15.39
CA ARG A 28 1.13 5.74 16.14
C ARG A 28 0.64 4.58 15.28
N GLY A 29 0.32 4.81 14.00
CA GLY A 29 -0.20 3.79 13.11
C GLY A 29 -1.63 3.36 13.47
N THR A 30 -2.42 4.26 14.07
CA THR A 30 -3.80 4.00 14.48
C THR A 30 -4.73 3.98 13.25
N LEU A 31 -5.70 3.06 13.24
CA LEU A 31 -6.73 2.99 12.20
C LEU A 31 -7.94 3.87 12.54
N GLU A 32 -8.41 4.67 11.58
CA GLU A 32 -9.66 5.44 11.73
C GLU A 32 -10.89 4.59 11.39
N CYS A 33 -11.28 3.72 12.32
CA CYS A 33 -12.44 2.84 12.15
C CYS A 33 -13.13 2.53 13.49
N GLU A 34 -14.37 3.00 13.67
CA GLU A 34 -15.15 2.73 14.89
C GLU A 34 -15.63 1.27 14.99
N HIS A 35 -15.78 0.59 13.84
CA HIS A 35 -16.33 -0.77 13.74
C HIS A 35 -15.28 -1.81 13.34
N LEU A 36 -14.03 -1.60 13.77
CA LEU A 36 -12.90 -2.44 13.35
C LEU A 36 -13.09 -3.90 13.77
N GLU A 37 -13.55 -4.17 14.99
CA GLU A 37 -13.74 -5.53 15.48
C GLU A 37 -14.82 -6.28 14.70
N GLU A 38 -15.95 -5.64 14.40
CA GLU A 38 -16.99 -6.24 13.57
C GLU A 38 -16.53 -6.45 12.12
N MET A 39 -15.69 -5.55 11.59
CA MET A 39 -15.11 -5.71 10.25
C MET A 39 -14.14 -6.89 10.19
N LYS A 40 -13.36 -7.14 11.25
CA LYS A 40 -12.42 -8.27 11.33
C LYS A 40 -13.10 -9.63 11.27
N GLU A 41 -14.39 -9.73 11.59
CA GLU A 41 -15.17 -10.98 11.47
C GLU A 41 -15.56 -11.31 10.03
N VAL A 42 -15.60 -10.32 9.13
CA VAL A 42 -16.14 -10.49 7.76
C VAL A 42 -15.13 -10.25 6.66
N LEU A 43 -14.04 -9.52 6.93
CA LEU A 43 -12.97 -9.25 5.99
C LEU A 43 -11.90 -10.33 6.04
N ASP A 44 -11.36 -10.70 4.88
CA ASP A 44 -10.26 -11.65 4.77
C ASP A 44 -8.94 -11.06 5.30
N PHE A 45 -8.78 -9.74 5.18
CA PHE A 45 -7.66 -8.97 5.70
C PHE A 45 -7.99 -7.47 5.77
N ILE A 46 -7.28 -6.75 6.62
CA ILE A 46 -7.37 -5.28 6.73
C ILE A 46 -6.21 -4.63 5.97
N SER A 47 -6.55 -3.65 5.14
CA SER A 47 -5.58 -2.83 4.42
C SER A 47 -5.58 -1.42 5.01
N ALA A 48 -4.41 -0.79 5.07
CA ALA A 48 -4.26 0.56 5.60
C ALA A 48 -3.48 1.45 4.64
N ALA A 49 -3.88 2.71 4.56
CA ALA A 49 -3.31 3.69 3.64
C ALA A 49 -3.05 5.03 4.34
N PRO A 50 -1.91 5.70 4.07
CA PRO A 50 -1.66 7.05 4.54
C PRO A 50 -2.00 8.08 3.44
N HIS A 51 -3.25 8.52 3.33
CA HIS A 51 -3.59 9.50 2.30
C HIS A 51 -3.16 10.93 2.65
N CYS A 52 -2.51 11.61 1.69
CA CYS A 52 -2.01 12.99 1.85
C CYS A 52 -3.04 13.98 2.41
N LYS A 53 -4.25 13.99 1.84
CA LYS A 53 -5.33 14.92 2.25
C LYS A 53 -5.84 14.66 3.67
N HIS A 54 -5.59 13.46 4.19
CA HIS A 54 -6.02 13.04 5.52
C HIS A 54 -4.91 13.27 6.56
N VAL A 55 -3.67 12.92 6.22
CA VAL A 55 -2.52 12.96 7.12
C VAL A 55 -1.97 14.38 7.30
N LEU A 56 -1.68 15.11 6.22
CA LEU A 56 -0.96 16.39 6.31
C LEU A 56 -1.65 17.43 7.22
N PRO A 57 -2.99 17.60 7.20
CA PRO A 57 -3.67 18.56 8.08
C PRO A 57 -3.60 18.20 9.58
N ARG A 58 -3.26 16.96 9.92
CA ARG A 58 -3.24 16.44 11.30
C ARG A 58 -1.86 16.44 11.94
N ILE A 59 -0.83 16.72 11.15
CA ILE A 59 0.55 16.78 11.64
C ILE A 59 0.66 17.90 12.67
N PRO A 60 1.12 17.62 13.91
CA PRO A 60 1.25 18.64 14.94
C PRO A 60 2.18 19.77 14.48
N LYS A 61 1.81 21.01 14.82
CA LYS A 61 2.62 22.19 14.45
C LYS A 61 4.06 22.03 14.97
N GLY A 62 5.03 22.18 14.06
CA GLY A 62 6.45 22.10 14.38
C GLY A 62 7.04 20.68 14.30
N ARG A 63 6.24 19.66 13.98
CA ARG A 63 6.75 18.34 13.60
C ARG A 63 7.19 18.36 12.14
N ASP A 64 8.27 17.64 11.85
CA ASP A 64 8.70 17.41 10.47
C ASP A 64 7.72 16.45 9.80
N PRO A 65 7.12 16.83 8.65
CA PRO A 65 6.12 15.98 8.00
C PRO A 65 6.65 14.66 7.48
N ILE A 66 7.91 14.59 7.06
CA ILE A 66 8.53 13.38 6.51
C ILE A 66 8.81 12.39 7.63
N GLU A 67 9.38 12.87 8.73
CA GLU A 67 9.57 12.10 9.97
C GLU A 67 8.22 11.58 10.50
N TYR A 68 7.19 12.43 10.54
CA TYR A 68 5.86 12.02 11.00
C TYR A 68 5.26 10.90 10.14
N CYS A 69 5.36 11.01 8.81
CA CYS A 69 4.87 9.97 7.91
C CYS A 69 5.71 8.67 8.01
N HIS A 70 7.02 8.78 8.26
CA HIS A 70 7.89 7.63 8.50
C HIS A 70 7.49 6.88 9.78
N GLU A 71 7.35 7.60 10.90
CA GLU A 71 6.91 7.03 12.18
C GLU A 71 5.54 6.35 12.04
N MET A 72 4.60 7.00 11.35
CA MET A 72 3.29 6.43 11.02
C MET A 72 3.41 5.08 10.29
N LEU A 73 4.24 5.01 9.25
CA LEU A 73 4.41 3.79 8.45
C LEU A 73 5.09 2.66 9.25
N VAL A 74 6.13 2.97 10.02
CA VAL A 74 6.80 2.00 10.90
C VAL A 74 5.86 1.49 11.99
N ASN A 75 5.03 2.35 12.56
CA ASN A 75 4.07 1.93 13.58
C ASN A 75 2.85 1.20 12.99
N ALA A 76 2.41 1.56 11.78
CA ALA A 76 1.42 0.79 11.03
C ALA A 76 1.93 -0.63 10.75
N ALA A 77 3.23 -0.78 10.44
CA ALA A 77 3.83 -2.09 10.27
C ALA A 77 3.80 -2.94 11.56
N LYS A 78 3.78 -2.31 12.74
CA LYS A 78 3.69 -3.00 14.04
C LYS A 78 2.26 -3.23 14.52
N ASN A 79 1.27 -2.60 13.88
CA ASN A 79 -0.12 -2.70 14.29
C ASN A 79 -0.65 -4.13 14.01
N PRO A 80 -1.15 -4.87 15.01
CA PRO A 80 -1.61 -6.26 14.83
C PRO A 80 -2.87 -6.37 13.96
N ASP A 81 -3.63 -5.29 13.80
CA ASP A 81 -4.87 -5.30 13.03
C ASP A 81 -4.67 -5.10 11.54
N ILE A 82 -3.52 -4.54 11.12
CA ILE A 82 -3.18 -4.26 9.72
C ILE A 82 -2.49 -5.47 9.11
N ASP A 83 -2.94 -5.94 7.96
CA ASP A 83 -2.31 -7.05 7.24
C ASP A 83 -1.57 -6.56 5.98
N LEU A 84 -2.05 -5.49 5.36
CA LEU A 84 -1.50 -4.87 4.15
C LEU A 84 -1.36 -3.36 4.31
N ILE A 85 -0.18 -2.83 4.00
CA ILE A 85 0.06 -1.39 3.87
C ILE A 85 -0.01 -1.03 2.38
N LEU A 86 -1.02 -0.25 2.01
CA LEU A 86 -1.26 0.23 0.67
C LEU A 86 -0.42 1.48 0.38
N HIS A 87 0.05 1.57 -0.87
CA HIS A 87 0.80 2.69 -1.46
C HIS A 87 1.60 3.52 -0.43
N PRO A 88 2.59 2.90 0.26
CA PRO A 88 3.34 3.58 1.30
C PRO A 88 4.03 4.82 0.73
N TRP A 89 4.19 5.83 1.59
CA TRP A 89 4.72 7.15 1.23
C TRP A 89 3.79 8.00 0.34
N ASP A 90 2.49 7.67 0.26
CA ASP A 90 1.52 8.57 -0.36
C ASP A 90 1.36 9.89 0.40
N ALA A 91 1.22 9.85 1.72
CA ALA A 91 1.02 11.06 2.53
C ALA A 91 2.06 12.17 2.28
N PRO A 92 3.37 11.89 2.30
CA PRO A 92 4.39 12.90 2.03
C PRO A 92 4.63 13.17 0.53
N ARG A 93 3.86 12.58 -0.40
CA ARG A 93 4.12 12.72 -1.85
C ARG A 93 4.13 14.16 -2.35
N GLU A 94 3.37 15.03 -1.70
CA GLU A 94 3.28 16.44 -2.10
C GLU A 94 4.52 17.23 -1.67
N LEU A 95 5.30 16.68 -0.73
CA LEU A 95 6.47 17.29 -0.11
C LEU A 95 7.79 16.76 -0.68
N LEU A 96 7.75 15.63 -1.39
CA LEU A 96 8.90 14.95 -1.96
C LEU A 96 8.86 15.00 -3.48
N TRP A 97 10.02 15.10 -4.12
CA TRP A 97 10.15 14.97 -5.57
C TRP A 97 10.44 13.51 -5.97
N SER A 98 11.16 12.80 -5.10
CA SER A 98 11.60 11.42 -5.24
C SER A 98 11.64 10.73 -3.87
N LEU A 99 11.61 9.39 -3.84
CA LEU A 99 11.93 8.63 -2.63
C LEU A 99 13.43 8.72 -2.27
N GLU A 100 14.27 9.19 -3.18
CA GLU A 100 15.68 9.54 -2.90
C GLU A 100 15.81 10.72 -1.92
N ASP A 101 14.78 11.56 -1.83
CA ASP A 101 14.77 12.72 -0.91
C ASP A 101 14.48 12.30 0.54
N LEU A 102 14.11 11.04 0.77
CA LEU A 102 13.89 10.52 2.12
C LEU A 102 15.22 10.42 2.88
N PRO A 103 15.21 10.70 4.20
CA PRO A 103 16.37 10.43 5.04
C PRO A 103 16.90 9.00 4.90
N GLU A 104 18.23 8.87 4.93
CA GLU A 104 18.90 7.59 4.77
C GLU A 104 18.37 6.57 5.80
N GLY A 105 18.00 5.38 5.31
CA GLY A 105 17.53 4.29 6.15
C GLY A 105 16.03 4.24 6.38
N TYR A 106 15.24 5.27 6.04
CA TYR A 106 13.79 5.25 6.28
C TYR A 106 13.08 4.11 5.52
N LEU A 107 13.38 3.96 4.23
CA LEU A 107 12.85 2.85 3.42
C LEU A 107 13.25 1.47 3.98
N ARG A 108 14.48 1.37 4.51
CA ARG A 108 15.01 0.16 5.11
C ARG A 108 14.28 -0.20 6.40
N GLU A 109 14.19 0.76 7.33
CA GLU A 109 13.54 0.58 8.62
C GLU A 109 12.07 0.19 8.45
N PHE A 110 11.37 0.84 7.52
CA PHE A 110 10.00 0.48 7.17
C PHE A 110 9.90 -0.96 6.64
N ALA A 111 10.76 -1.34 5.70
CA ALA A 111 10.75 -2.69 5.13
C ALA A 111 11.08 -3.77 6.18
N GLU A 112 12.04 -3.50 7.06
CA GLU A 112 12.41 -4.41 8.16
C GLU A 112 11.25 -4.55 9.17
N ALA A 113 10.60 -3.44 9.55
CA ALA A 113 9.44 -3.49 10.43
C ALA A 113 8.26 -4.27 9.80
N ALA A 114 8.00 -4.07 8.50
CA ALA A 114 6.98 -4.81 7.78
C ALA A 114 7.28 -6.32 7.73
N ALA A 115 8.52 -6.69 7.46
CA ALA A 115 8.95 -8.09 7.45
C ALA A 115 8.85 -8.75 8.84
N GLU A 116 9.36 -8.08 9.87
CA GLU A 116 9.36 -8.56 11.26
C GLU A 116 7.95 -8.85 11.76
N ASN A 117 6.98 -8.02 11.35
CA ASN A 117 5.59 -8.13 11.79
C ASN A 117 4.68 -8.82 10.77
N GLY A 118 5.25 -9.47 9.75
CA GLY A 118 4.52 -10.28 8.78
C GLY A 118 3.54 -9.51 7.89
N LYS A 119 3.81 -8.22 7.64
CA LYS A 119 2.96 -7.36 6.81
C LYS A 119 3.24 -7.57 5.34
N CYS A 120 2.19 -7.43 4.53
CA CYS A 120 2.35 -7.22 3.10
C CYS A 120 2.44 -5.73 2.79
N VAL A 121 3.12 -5.37 1.71
CA VAL A 121 3.23 -3.98 1.24
C VAL A 121 2.84 -3.91 -0.23
N GLU A 122 2.02 -2.93 -0.58
CA GLU A 122 1.61 -2.71 -1.96
C GLU A 122 2.70 -2.00 -2.78
N VAL A 123 2.91 -2.49 -4.00
CA VAL A 123 3.56 -1.76 -5.09
C VAL A 123 2.46 -1.38 -6.07
N SER A 124 2.01 -0.12 -6.00
CA SER A 124 0.84 0.36 -6.73
C SER A 124 1.18 1.00 -8.07
N ASN A 125 0.36 0.73 -9.10
CA ASN A 125 0.52 1.35 -10.40
C ASN A 125 0.00 2.81 -10.44
N CYS A 126 -1.09 3.13 -9.74
CA CYS A 126 -1.69 4.48 -9.75
C CYS A 126 -0.74 5.55 -9.19
N PHE A 127 -0.07 5.24 -8.08
CA PHE A 127 0.87 6.16 -7.46
C PHE A 127 2.11 6.33 -8.31
N SER A 128 2.61 5.25 -8.94
CA SER A 128 3.66 5.37 -9.94
C SER A 128 3.32 6.45 -10.98
N HIS A 129 2.08 6.47 -11.50
CA HIS A 129 1.66 7.47 -12.47
C HIS A 129 1.56 8.90 -11.92
N LEU A 130 1.23 9.11 -10.65
CA LEU A 130 1.19 10.45 -10.05
C LEU A 130 2.60 11.02 -9.81
N TRP A 131 3.55 10.18 -9.44
CA TRP A 131 4.96 10.54 -9.35
C TRP A 131 5.62 10.66 -10.76
N VAL A 132 5.08 9.98 -11.80
CA VAL A 132 5.57 10.04 -13.21
C VAL A 132 5.45 11.44 -13.79
N TRP A 133 4.45 12.20 -13.38
CA TRP A 133 4.29 13.58 -13.85
C TRP A 133 5.30 14.55 -13.24
N ARG A 134 6.01 14.15 -12.18
CA ARG A 134 6.95 15.01 -11.46
C ARG A 134 8.42 14.75 -11.79
N SER A 135 8.85 13.53 -12.15
CA SER A 135 10.29 13.30 -12.39
C SER A 135 10.64 12.34 -13.54
N GLU A 136 11.66 12.71 -14.33
CA GLU A 136 12.41 11.81 -15.21
C GLU A 136 13.30 10.90 -14.34
N GLY A 137 12.71 9.92 -13.63
CA GLY A 137 13.49 9.02 -12.74
C GLY A 137 12.68 8.01 -11.92
N LEU A 138 11.39 7.84 -12.26
CA LEU A 138 10.43 7.13 -11.42
C LEU A 138 10.78 5.66 -11.13
N LYS A 139 11.26 4.94 -12.16
CA LYS A 139 11.62 3.54 -12.00
C LYS A 139 12.79 3.38 -11.03
N GLU A 140 13.73 4.33 -11.03
CA GLU A 140 14.82 4.33 -10.07
C GLU A 140 14.29 4.64 -8.66
N SER A 141 13.49 5.71 -8.50
CA SER A 141 12.94 6.14 -7.20
C SER A 141 12.07 5.08 -6.52
N TYR A 142 11.01 4.60 -7.19
CA TYR A 142 10.13 3.58 -6.59
C TYR A 142 10.83 2.21 -6.49
N GLY A 143 11.81 1.97 -7.36
CA GLY A 143 12.70 0.82 -7.26
C GLY A 143 13.50 0.77 -5.96
N LEU A 144 13.77 1.90 -5.30
CA LEU A 144 14.42 1.91 -3.98
C LEU A 144 13.58 1.22 -2.92
N LEU A 145 12.29 1.57 -2.84
CA LEU A 145 11.35 0.89 -1.95
C LEU A 145 11.28 -0.60 -2.28
N VAL A 146 11.09 -0.96 -3.55
CA VAL A 146 10.98 -2.36 -3.97
C VAL A 146 12.23 -3.16 -3.60
N LYS A 147 13.44 -2.61 -3.79
CA LYS A 147 14.70 -3.27 -3.38
C LYS A 147 14.78 -3.50 -1.88
N GLU A 148 14.38 -2.53 -1.07
CA GLU A 148 14.37 -2.66 0.39
C GLU A 148 13.34 -3.71 0.85
N LEU A 149 12.15 -3.72 0.26
CA LEU A 149 11.11 -4.75 0.51
C LEU A 149 11.62 -6.16 0.16
N LEU A 150 12.23 -6.33 -1.01
CA LEU A 150 12.80 -7.60 -1.45
C LEU A 150 13.94 -8.06 -0.53
N ARG A 151 14.84 -7.13 -0.13
CA ARG A 151 15.95 -7.43 0.78
C ARG A 151 15.44 -7.91 2.15
N ALA A 152 14.41 -7.26 2.68
CA ALA A 152 13.79 -7.63 3.95
C ALA A 152 12.87 -8.87 3.85
N ARG A 153 12.64 -9.41 2.65
CA ARG A 153 11.74 -10.54 2.36
C ARG A 153 10.27 -10.24 2.69
N VAL A 154 9.85 -8.99 2.51
CA VAL A 154 8.45 -8.58 2.58
C VAL A 154 7.66 -9.19 1.42
N LYS A 155 6.43 -9.63 1.67
CA LYS A 155 5.51 -10.04 0.61
C LYS A 155 4.91 -8.82 -0.06
N ILE A 156 5.07 -8.74 -1.38
CA ILE A 156 4.60 -7.63 -2.20
C ILE A 156 3.20 -7.95 -2.72
N VAL A 157 2.26 -7.02 -2.50
CA VAL A 157 0.96 -7.03 -3.19
C VAL A 157 1.07 -6.08 -4.38
N VAL A 158 0.63 -6.50 -5.56
CA VAL A 158 0.55 -5.59 -6.70
C VAL A 158 -0.90 -5.14 -6.87
N GLY A 159 -1.13 -3.83 -6.75
CA GLY A 159 -2.45 -3.24 -6.87
C GLY A 159 -2.50 -2.12 -7.89
N SER A 160 -3.72 -1.83 -8.35
CA SER A 160 -3.98 -0.80 -9.36
C SER A 160 -4.61 0.46 -8.79
N ASP A 161 -5.18 0.40 -7.57
CA ASP A 161 -6.03 1.44 -7.00
C ASP A 161 -7.19 1.87 -7.95
N GLY A 162 -7.75 0.86 -8.63
CA GLY A 162 -8.74 1.04 -9.69
C GLY A 162 -10.13 1.39 -9.14
N HIS A 163 -10.56 2.64 -9.34
CA HIS A 163 -11.88 3.12 -8.92
C HIS A 163 -12.99 2.92 -9.98
N SER A 164 -12.70 2.28 -11.12
CA SER A 164 -13.73 1.95 -12.12
C SER A 164 -13.34 0.77 -13.03
N LEU A 165 -14.29 -0.14 -13.27
CA LEU A 165 -14.09 -1.35 -14.11
C LEU A 165 -13.80 -1.08 -15.59
N ARG A 166 -14.02 0.15 -16.07
CA ARG A 166 -13.85 0.52 -17.48
C ARG A 166 -12.88 1.66 -17.70
N GLY A 167 -12.22 2.14 -16.64
CA GLY A 167 -11.61 3.46 -16.70
C GLY A 167 -12.67 4.47 -17.14
N ARG A 168 -13.73 4.69 -16.37
CA ARG A 168 -14.54 5.88 -16.65
C ARG A 168 -13.82 7.04 -15.98
N TYR A 169 -13.49 8.03 -16.81
CA TYR A 169 -12.95 9.34 -16.48
C TYR A 169 -13.37 9.76 -15.07
N VAL A 170 -12.42 9.82 -14.13
CA VAL A 170 -12.66 10.52 -12.86
C VAL A 170 -12.44 12.00 -13.17
N GLU A 171 -13.54 12.69 -13.44
CA GLU A 171 -13.55 14.13 -13.70
C GLU A 171 -12.93 14.85 -12.49
N GLY A 172 -11.72 15.40 -12.68
CA GLY A 172 -10.94 16.08 -11.63
C GLY A 172 -9.47 15.69 -11.52
N TYR A 173 -9.05 14.51 -12.02
CA TYR A 173 -7.66 14.03 -11.88
C TYR A 173 -6.82 14.07 -13.17
N GLY A 174 -7.39 14.44 -14.33
CA GLY A 174 -6.64 14.62 -15.58
C GLY A 174 -5.98 13.35 -16.14
N MET A 175 -6.29 12.16 -15.60
CA MET A 175 -5.70 10.89 -16.01
C MET A 175 -6.55 10.19 -17.07
N THR A 176 -5.90 9.65 -18.12
CA THR A 176 -6.58 8.85 -19.14
C THR A 176 -6.89 7.44 -18.64
N PRO A 177 -8.08 6.91 -18.99
CA PRO A 177 -8.68 5.78 -18.29
C PRO A 177 -8.07 4.36 -18.35
N PRO A 178 -7.28 3.92 -19.34
CA PRO A 178 -6.79 2.53 -19.36
C PRO A 178 -5.67 2.22 -18.36
N THR A 179 -4.98 3.23 -17.81
CA THR A 179 -3.76 3.04 -17.01
C THR A 179 -4.02 2.82 -15.51
N LEU A 180 -5.23 3.11 -15.03
CA LEU A 180 -5.61 2.98 -13.62
C LEU A 180 -5.97 1.55 -13.19
N CYS A 181 -6.09 0.61 -14.13
CA CYS A 181 -6.39 -0.79 -13.84
C CYS A 181 -5.30 -1.75 -14.34
N ASP A 182 -4.26 -1.24 -14.99
CA ASP A 182 -3.10 -2.03 -15.39
C ASP A 182 -2.15 -2.18 -14.19
N THR A 183 -1.63 -3.38 -13.98
CA THR A 183 -0.61 -3.69 -12.95
C THR A 183 0.71 -4.12 -13.57
N SER A 184 0.81 -4.15 -14.90
CA SER A 184 1.96 -4.68 -15.65
C SER A 184 3.26 -3.95 -15.32
N TRP A 185 3.22 -2.62 -15.15
CA TRP A 185 4.38 -1.83 -14.79
C TRP A 185 4.91 -2.19 -13.39
N ALA A 186 4.02 -2.32 -12.40
CA ALA A 186 4.41 -2.68 -11.04
C ALA A 186 5.02 -4.09 -10.98
N VAL A 187 4.43 -5.05 -11.71
CA VAL A 187 5.01 -6.39 -11.87
C VAL A 187 6.40 -6.33 -12.53
N GLN A 188 6.55 -5.53 -13.58
CA GLN A 188 7.85 -5.36 -14.26
C GLN A 188 8.89 -4.71 -13.36
N LEU A 189 8.50 -3.75 -12.52
CA LEU A 189 9.41 -3.11 -11.56
C LEU A 189 9.91 -4.10 -10.50
N VAL A 190 9.02 -4.94 -9.95
CA VAL A 190 9.43 -6.01 -9.02
C VAL A 190 10.46 -6.92 -9.68
N LYS A 191 10.21 -7.34 -10.93
CA LYS A 191 11.14 -8.19 -11.69
C LYS A 191 12.47 -7.49 -11.98
N SER A 192 12.46 -6.21 -12.36
CA SER A 192 13.69 -5.47 -12.64
C SER A 192 14.54 -5.20 -11.38
N CYS A 193 13.90 -5.22 -10.20
CA CYS A 193 14.59 -5.14 -8.91
C CYS A 193 15.12 -6.49 -8.39
N GLY A 194 14.94 -7.57 -9.17
CA GLY A 194 15.42 -8.92 -8.83
C GLY A 194 14.41 -9.79 -8.09
N GLY A 195 13.14 -9.38 -8.02
CA GLY A 195 12.07 -10.20 -7.45
C GLY A 195 11.46 -11.19 -8.47
N GLY A 196 10.82 -12.23 -7.95
CA GLY A 196 10.08 -13.23 -8.70
C GLY A 196 8.65 -13.42 -8.19
N ASP A 197 7.96 -14.42 -8.73
CA ASP A 197 6.58 -14.74 -8.37
C ASP A 197 6.47 -15.15 -6.88
N GLU A 198 7.55 -15.66 -6.29
CA GLU A 198 7.66 -15.97 -4.87
C GLU A 198 7.62 -14.75 -3.95
N ASN A 199 7.91 -13.55 -4.48
CA ASN A 199 7.83 -12.30 -3.71
C ASN A 199 6.45 -11.68 -3.76
N VAL A 200 5.64 -12.03 -4.76
CA VAL A 200 4.29 -11.48 -4.95
C VAL A 200 3.27 -12.37 -4.27
N GLY A 201 2.33 -11.78 -3.55
CA GLY A 201 1.29 -12.53 -2.84
C GLY A 201 0.14 -11.65 -2.38
N TYR A 202 -0.69 -12.21 -1.52
CA TYR A 202 -1.77 -11.53 -0.82
C TYR A 202 -1.67 -11.84 0.68
N PRO A 203 -2.18 -10.96 1.56
CA PRO A 203 -2.21 -11.24 2.98
C PRO A 203 -3.04 -12.48 3.29
N ARG A 204 -2.61 -13.26 4.27
CA ARG A 204 -3.33 -14.45 4.74
C ARG A 204 -3.51 -14.38 6.25
N ARG A 205 -4.70 -14.04 6.71
CA ARG A 205 -5.05 -14.15 8.12
C ARG A 205 -5.34 -15.62 8.45
N GLY A 206 -4.61 -16.21 9.40
CA GLY A 206 -4.96 -17.52 9.98
C GLY A 206 -4.63 -18.77 9.17
N LEU A 207 -3.91 -18.68 8.05
CA LEU A 207 -3.22 -19.85 7.48
C LEU A 207 -1.78 -19.83 7.98
N GLN A 208 -1.40 -20.83 8.77
CA GLN A 208 -0.01 -21.04 9.15
C GLN A 208 0.87 -20.93 7.89
N GLN A 209 1.93 -20.13 7.96
CA GLN A 209 3.03 -20.27 7.01
C GLN A 209 3.67 -21.63 7.28
N GLY A 210 3.24 -22.64 6.54
CA GLY A 210 3.68 -24.01 6.68
C GLY A 210 3.10 -24.86 5.56
N ASP A 211 3.84 -24.91 4.46
CA ASP A 211 4.37 -26.14 3.86
C ASP A 211 5.56 -25.78 2.94
#